data_AF-A0A2A2HTP6-F1
#
_entry.id   AF-A0A2A2HTP6-F1
#
_cell.length_a   1.000
_cell.length_b   1.000
_cell.length_c   1.000
_cell.angle_alpha   90.00
_cell.angle_beta   90.00
_cell.angle_gamma   90.00
#
_symmetry.space_group_name_H-M   'P 1'
#
loop_
_entity.id
_entity.type
_entity.pdbx_description
1 polymer ?
#
loop_
_entity_poly.entity_id
_entity_poly.type
_entity_poly.pdbx_seq_one_letter_code
_entity_poly.pdbx_strand_id
1 'polypeptide(L)'
;MPEVPLHNNAAELAARAKVRKRDVSLQTITEEGTKANDTFMTIVQTAKKLGVSAYQYICDRVSGTFGMPSLAQLIREKSSISRN
;
A
#
# COMPACT_ATOMS: atom_id res chain seq x y z
N MET A 1 19.75 11.11 -18.84
CA MET A 1 19.91 9.77 -18.21
C MET A 1 18.89 9.70 -17.07
N PRO A 2 18.14 8.60 -16.85
CA PRO A 2 17.22 8.55 -15.71
C PRO A 2 18.04 8.64 -14.42
N GLU A 3 17.79 9.67 -13.60
CA GLU A 3 18.44 9.84 -12.29
C GLU A 3 17.81 8.85 -11.30
N VAL A 4 18.28 7.61 -11.30
CA VAL A 4 17.95 6.66 -10.23
C VAL A 4 18.95 6.86 -9.09
N PRO A 5 18.49 7.13 -7.85
CA PRO A 5 19.39 7.27 -6.72
C PRO A 5 20.24 6.01 -6.50
N LEU A 6 21.51 6.17 -6.16
CA LEU A 6 22.41 5.05 -5.82
C LEU A 6 22.02 4.35 -4.51
N HIS A 7 21.24 5.02 -3.65
CA HIS A 7 20.75 4.47 -2.39
C HIS A 7 19.40 3.75 -2.55
N ASN A 8 19.14 2.75 -1.71
CA ASN A 8 17.89 1.98 -1.73
C ASN A 8 16.88 2.40 -0.62
N ASN A 9 17.09 3.57 0.01
CA ASN A 9 16.32 4.03 1.19
C ASN A 9 14.80 3.85 1.06
N ALA A 10 14.23 4.21 -0.10
CA ALA A 10 12.79 4.08 -0.33
C ALA A 10 12.31 2.61 -0.31
N ALA A 11 13.09 1.69 -0.89
CA ALA A 11 12.81 0.27 -0.89
C ALA A 11 13.00 -0.32 0.53
N GLU A 12 14.07 0.07 1.22
CA GLU A 12 14.35 -0.38 2.59
C GLU A 12 13.26 0.08 3.59
N LEU A 13 12.80 1.33 3.48
CA LEU A 13 11.71 1.87 4.29
C LEU A 13 10.39 1.12 4.06
N ALA A 14 10.10 0.75 2.81
CA ALA A 14 8.93 -0.07 2.47
C ALA A 14 9.04 -1.47 3.09
N ALA A 15 10.22 -2.11 2.99
CA ALA A 15 10.47 -3.42 3.61
C ALA A 15 10.34 -3.38 5.14
N ARG A 16 10.85 -2.32 5.80
CA ARG A 16 10.70 -2.11 7.25
C ARG A 16 9.25 -2.07 7.72
N ALA A 17 8.30 -1.64 6.89
CA ALA A 17 6.89 -1.64 7.28
C ALA A 17 6.39 -3.06 7.56
N LYS A 18 6.76 -4.03 6.72
CA LYS A 18 6.41 -5.45 6.92
C LYS A 18 7.09 -6.03 8.16
N VAL A 19 8.38 -5.73 8.37
CA VAL A 19 9.13 -6.22 9.53
C VAL A 19 8.53 -5.70 10.84
N ARG A 20 8.21 -4.40 10.93
CA ARG A 20 7.54 -3.82 12.11
C ARG A 20 6.17 -4.42 12.36
N LYS A 21 5.39 -4.68 11.31
CA LYS A 21 4.08 -5.34 11.46
C LYS A 21 4.23 -6.75 12.04
N ARG A 22 5.21 -7.52 11.58
CA ARG A 22 5.52 -8.85 12.11
C ARG A 22 6.03 -8.79 13.55
N ASP A 23 6.84 -7.79 13.88
CA ASP A 23 7.34 -7.58 15.24
C ASP A 23 6.18 -7.37 16.23
N VAL A 24 5.20 -6.54 15.87
CA VAL A 24 4.04 -6.23 16.73
C VAL A 24 2.98 -7.35 16.73
N SER A 25 2.76 -8.03 15.60
CA SER A 25 1.65 -8.98 15.43
C SER A 25 2.07 -10.45 15.35
N LEU A 26 3.36 -10.72 15.55
CA LEU A 26 3.98 -12.04 15.40
C LEU A 26 3.77 -12.65 13.99
N GLN A 27 4.04 -13.94 13.88
CA GLN A 27 3.88 -14.72 12.66
C GLN A 27 2.43 -15.17 12.46
N THR A 28 2.05 -15.33 11.21
CA THR A 28 0.78 -15.95 10.83
C THR A 28 0.87 -17.47 10.96
N ILE A 29 -0.25 -18.09 11.32
CA ILE A 29 -0.34 -19.55 11.50
C ILE A 29 -0.87 -20.23 10.23
N THR A 30 -1.80 -19.58 9.53
CA THR A 30 -2.46 -20.12 8.33
C THR A 30 -2.08 -19.34 7.08
N GLU A 31 -2.19 -19.98 5.93
CA GLU A 31 -2.01 -19.31 4.63
C GLU A 31 -3.00 -18.16 4.44
N GLU A 32 -4.24 -18.32 4.90
CA GLU A 32 -5.26 -17.27 4.85
C GLU A 32 -4.86 -16.06 5.70
N GLY A 33 -4.29 -16.29 6.90
CA GLY A 33 -3.75 -15.23 7.74
C GLY A 33 -2.60 -14.49 7.07
N THR A 34 -1.71 -15.22 6.38
CA THR A 34 -0.62 -14.64 5.58
C THR A 34 -1.17 -13.78 4.45
N LYS A 35 -2.11 -14.31 3.67
CA LYS A 35 -2.77 -13.60 2.57
C LYS A 35 -3.48 -12.34 3.05
N ALA A 36 -4.21 -12.41 4.17
CA ALA A 36 -4.89 -11.27 4.77
C ALA A 36 -3.87 -10.18 5.15
N ASN A 37 -2.82 -10.52 5.90
CA ASN A 37 -1.79 -9.56 6.30
C ASN A 37 -1.09 -8.91 5.10
N ASP A 38 -0.70 -9.70 4.10
CA ASP A 38 -0.04 -9.17 2.89
C ASP A 38 -0.98 -8.26 2.08
N THR A 39 -2.27 -8.61 1.99
CA THR A 39 -3.29 -7.80 1.31
C THR A 39 -3.50 -6.47 2.01
N PHE A 40 -3.74 -6.48 3.33
CA PHE A 40 -3.94 -5.25 4.10
C PHE A 40 -2.69 -4.36 4.11
N MET A 41 -1.49 -4.94 4.22
CA MET A 41 -0.25 -4.17 4.12
C MET A 41 -0.11 -3.51 2.75
N THR A 42 -0.44 -4.22 1.67
CA THR A 42 -0.43 -3.66 0.32
C THR A 42 -1.39 -2.49 0.19
N ILE A 43 -2.63 -2.63 0.67
CA ILE A 43 -3.64 -1.56 0.64
C ILE A 43 -3.16 -0.34 1.41
N VAL A 44 -2.70 -0.53 2.66
CA VAL A 44 -2.27 0.58 3.53
C VAL A 44 -1.08 1.32 2.96
N GLN A 45 -0.04 0.60 2.50
CA GLN A 45 1.16 1.24 1.93
C GLN A 45 0.85 1.95 0.61
N THR A 46 -0.03 1.37 -0.22
CA THR A 46 -0.43 1.98 -1.49
C THR A 46 -1.26 3.24 -1.26
N ALA A 47 -2.27 3.18 -0.37
CA ALA A 47 -3.06 4.35 0.01
C ALA A 47 -2.17 5.47 0.56
N LYS A 48 -1.19 5.13 1.42
CA LYS A 48 -0.21 6.09 1.94
C LYS A 48 0.61 6.76 0.82
N LYS A 49 1.10 6.00 -0.16
CA LYS A 49 1.84 6.55 -1.32
C LYS A 49 0.98 7.47 -2.19
N LEU A 50 -0.32 7.21 -2.28
CA LEU A 50 -1.26 8.02 -3.05
C LEU A 50 -1.80 9.24 -2.28
N GLY A 51 -1.54 9.33 -0.97
CA GLY A 51 -2.11 10.37 -0.10
C GLY A 51 -3.57 10.13 0.28
N VAL A 52 -4.02 8.88 0.22
CA VAL A 52 -5.40 8.47 0.55
C VAL A 52 -5.45 7.91 1.97
N SER A 53 -6.48 8.26 2.73
CA SER A 53 -6.75 7.64 4.03
C SER A 53 -7.09 6.16 3.86
N ALA A 54 -6.22 5.28 4.37
CA ALA A 54 -6.44 3.84 4.33
C ALA A 54 -7.72 3.41 5.07
N TYR A 55 -8.03 4.10 6.18
CA TYR A 55 -9.26 3.84 6.95
C TYR A 55 -10.50 4.14 6.13
N GLN A 56 -10.62 5.35 5.59
CA GLN A 56 -11.77 5.74 4.76
C GLN A 56 -11.91 4.84 3.54
N TYR A 57 -10.78 4.48 2.89
CA TYR A 57 -10.79 3.56 1.76
C TYR A 57 -11.31 2.17 2.14
N ILE A 58 -10.87 1.60 3.27
CA ILE A 58 -11.37 0.29 3.72
C ILE A 58 -12.85 0.38 4.07
N CYS A 59 -13.29 1.43 4.77
CA CYS A 59 -14.71 1.65 5.06
C CYS A 59 -15.56 1.75 3.78
N ASP A 60 -15.10 2.48 2.76
CA ASP A 60 -15.76 2.59 1.45
C ASP A 60 -15.92 1.22 0.76
N ARG A 61 -14.88 0.38 0.80
CA ARG A 61 -14.91 -0.96 0.20
C ARG A 61 -15.78 -1.95 0.99
N VAL A 62 -15.70 -1.93 2.31
CA VAL A 62 -16.46 -2.85 3.19
C VAL A 62 -17.94 -2.48 3.23
N SER A 63 -18.28 -1.19 3.17
CA SER A 63 -19.68 -0.73 3.09
C SER A 63 -20.33 -0.99 1.73
N GLY A 64 -19.55 -1.33 0.70
CA GLY A 64 -20.05 -1.48 -0.67
C GLY A 64 -20.47 -0.15 -1.33
N THR A 65 -20.13 0.99 -0.73
CA THR A 65 -20.46 2.32 -1.28
C THR A 65 -19.71 2.56 -2.60
N PHE A 66 -18.44 2.15 -2.65
CA PHE A 66 -17.55 2.31 -3.80
C PHE A 66 -17.51 3.75 -4.36
N GLY A 67 -17.68 4.75 -3.50
CA GLY A 67 -17.68 6.16 -3.86
C GLY A 67 -16.27 6.72 -4.07
N MET A 68 -15.24 6.05 -3.53
CA MET A 68 -13.84 6.42 -3.76
C MET A 68 -13.30 5.74 -5.03
N PRO A 69 -12.46 6.42 -5.83
CA PRO A 69 -11.72 5.79 -6.92
C PRO A 69 -10.89 4.60 -6.41
N SER A 70 -10.72 3.57 -7.25
CA SER A 70 -9.86 2.45 -6.89
C SER A 70 -8.40 2.89 -6.76
N LEU A 71 -7.62 2.25 -5.88
CA LEU A 71 -6.18 2.53 -5.80
C LEU A 71 -5.49 2.31 -7.15
N ALA A 72 -5.95 1.34 -7.95
CA ALA A 72 -5.42 1.08 -9.28
C ALA A 72 -5.65 2.25 -10.25
N GLN A 73 -6.83 2.87 -10.20
CA GLN A 73 -7.13 4.06 -10.99
C GLN A 73 -6.24 5.24 -10.58
N LEU A 74 -6.13 5.49 -9.28
CA LEU A 74 -5.29 6.58 -8.75
C LEU A 74 -3.79 6.39 -9.11
N ILE A 75 -3.31 5.14 -9.16
CA ILE A 75 -1.94 4.85 -9.64
C ILE A 75 -1.78 5.29 -11.10
N ARG A 76 -2.75 4.96 -11.97
CA ARG A 76 -2.71 5.33 -13.39
C ARG A 76 -2.73 6.85 -13.56
N GLU A 77 -3.60 7.54 -12.84
CA GLU A 77 -3.73 9.00 -12.86
C GLU A 77 -2.45 9.71 -12.40
N LYS A 78 -1.82 9.28 -11.30
CA LYS A 78 -0.53 9.86 -10.87
C LYS A 78 0.60 9.58 -11.86
N SER A 79 0.58 8.40 -12.50
CA SER A 79 1.61 8.00 -13.46
C SER A 79 1.51 8.74 -14.79
N SER A 80 0.32 9.24 -15.17
CA SER A 80 0.17 10.11 -16.35
C SER A 80 0.60 11.54 -16.04
N ILE A 81 0.29 12.06 -14.85
CA ILE A 81 0.71 13.41 -14.43
C ILE A 81 2.24 13.54 -14.37
N SER A 82 2.95 12.53 -13.85
CA SER A 82 4.41 12.54 -13.76
C SER A 82 5.13 12.43 -15.11
N ARG A 83 4.41 12.16 -16.21
CA ARG A 83 4.97 11.98 -17.56
C ARG A 83 4.86 13.23 -18.44
N ASN A 84 4.15 14.26 -17.99
CA ASN A 84 4.05 15.57 -18.62
C ASN A 84 4.99 16.55 -17.92
#